data_AF-A0A9X1MF17-F1
#
_entry.id   AF-A0A9X1MF17-F1
#
_cell.length_a   1.000
_cell.length_b   1.000
_cell.length_c   1.000
_cell.angle_alpha   90.00
_cell.angle_beta   90.00
_cell.angle_gamma   90.00
#
_symmetry.space_group_name_H-M   'P 1'
#
loop_
_entity.id
_entity.type
_entity.pdbx_description
1 polymer ?
#
loop_
_entity_poly.entity_id
_entity_poly.type
_entity_poly.pdbx_seq_one_letter_code
_entity_poly.pdbx_strand_id
1 'polypeptide(L)'
;MDEYLKFRKYDLITVQIKPANKDPRSESYIPDRASISAVDHLDGWKARHPYVSPLSSQWTMCGILRAQREGRPYPSLAIVRPRTVADLRITRHPGWTPEQAQKLKVNLGQEDLFGEAPKVQLLEAPRFDAKYSYYCEDPTCKGHNQGMLDWELVALQRRLKDRDDDEAMNELHKRFFEQMCLSSRGPLFFVGNQLKHPLAFSVLGVYRSS
;
A
#
# COMPACT_ATOMS: atom_id res chain seq x y z
N MET A 1 -25.35 -18.57 -0.30
CA MET A 1 -24.97 -17.28 0.30
C MET A 1 -23.50 -17.43 0.62
N ASP A 2 -22.63 -16.97 -0.27
CA ASP A 2 -21.18 -17.09 -0.06
C ASP A 2 -20.80 -16.25 1.15
N GLU A 3 -20.36 -16.92 2.20
CA GLU A 3 -19.82 -16.29 3.39
C GLU A 3 -18.51 -15.60 2.97
N TYR A 4 -18.51 -14.28 2.91
CA TYR A 4 -17.30 -13.52 2.59
C TYR A 4 -16.22 -13.84 3.63
N LEU A 5 -15.16 -14.54 3.21
CA LEU A 5 -14.00 -14.80 4.04
C LEU A 5 -13.39 -13.46 4.50
N LYS A 6 -13.34 -13.26 5.82
CA LYS A 6 -12.71 -12.10 6.46
C LYS A 6 -11.37 -12.50 7.05
N PHE A 7 -10.32 -11.82 6.63
CA PHE A 7 -8.97 -11.99 7.17
C PHE A 7 -8.58 -10.81 8.04
N ARG A 8 -7.79 -11.07 9.06
CA ARG A 8 -7.13 -10.05 9.87
C ARG A 8 -5.79 -9.68 9.22
N LYS A 9 -5.37 -8.44 9.44
CA LYS A 9 -4.04 -8.00 9.01
C LYS A 9 -2.98 -8.89 9.68
N TYR A 10 -2.08 -9.46 8.89
CA TYR A 10 -1.05 -10.43 9.30
C TYR A 10 -1.54 -11.84 9.65
N ASP A 11 -2.73 -12.25 9.17
CA ASP A 11 -3.01 -13.68 9.03
C ASP A 11 -2.03 -14.30 8.04
N LEU A 12 -1.48 -15.47 8.40
CA LEU A 12 -0.82 -16.35 7.45
C LEU A 12 -1.90 -17.16 6.74
N ILE A 13 -1.86 -17.15 5.41
CA ILE A 13 -2.80 -17.90 4.58
C ILE A 13 -2.05 -18.89 3.70
N THR A 14 -2.71 -20.00 3.39
CA THR A 14 -2.36 -20.85 2.26
C THR A 14 -3.36 -20.64 1.14
N VAL A 15 -2.87 -20.59 -0.10
CA VAL A 15 -3.69 -20.38 -1.30
C VAL A 15 -3.01 -21.04 -2.49
N GLN A 16 -3.79 -21.69 -3.33
CA GLN A 16 -3.32 -22.19 -4.62
C GLN A 16 -3.24 -21.05 -5.63
N ILE A 17 -2.14 -21.00 -6.39
CA ILE A 17 -1.88 -19.94 -7.35
C ILE A 17 -1.57 -20.51 -8.73
N LYS A 18 -1.94 -19.77 -9.77
CA LYS A 18 -1.53 -20.05 -11.15
C LYS A 18 -0.91 -18.80 -11.79
N PRO A 19 0.06 -18.94 -12.72
CA PRO A 19 0.63 -17.79 -13.41
C PRO A 19 -0.44 -16.95 -14.12
N ALA A 20 -0.27 -15.63 -14.13
CA ALA A 20 -1.15 -14.74 -14.87
C ALA A 20 -0.78 -14.69 -16.36
N ASN A 21 -1.73 -14.96 -17.26
CA ASN A 21 -1.47 -14.98 -18.71
C ASN A 21 -1.43 -13.59 -19.35
N LYS A 22 -1.97 -12.56 -18.69
CA LYS A 22 -2.16 -11.20 -19.26
C LYS A 22 -1.19 -10.17 -18.69
N ASP A 23 -0.46 -10.52 -17.65
CA ASP A 23 0.43 -9.62 -16.93
C ASP A 23 1.86 -10.14 -17.11
N PRO A 24 2.74 -9.41 -17.81
CA PRO A 24 4.06 -9.91 -18.17
C PRO A 24 5.05 -9.96 -16.99
N ARG A 25 4.64 -9.49 -15.82
CA ARG A 25 5.48 -9.48 -14.62
C ARG A 25 5.66 -10.91 -14.09
N SER A 26 6.91 -11.29 -13.83
CA SER A 26 7.28 -12.63 -13.33
C SER A 26 6.61 -13.02 -12.02
N GLU A 27 6.26 -12.04 -11.20
CA GLU A 27 5.61 -12.19 -9.90
C GLU A 27 4.07 -12.17 -9.98
N SER A 28 3.48 -12.11 -11.17
CA SER A 28 2.04 -12.02 -11.33
C SER A 28 1.37 -13.39 -11.31
N TYR A 29 0.56 -13.63 -10.27
CA TYR A 29 -0.20 -14.85 -10.07
C TYR A 29 -1.67 -14.55 -9.83
N ILE A 30 -2.52 -15.48 -10.24
CA ILE A 30 -3.96 -15.46 -9.99
C ILE A 30 -4.24 -16.46 -8.86
N PRO A 31 -4.73 -16.00 -7.69
CA PRO A 31 -5.10 -16.90 -6.60
C PRO A 31 -6.43 -17.61 -6.90
N ASP A 32 -6.52 -18.89 -6.56
CA ASP A 32 -7.79 -19.58 -6.44
C ASP A 32 -8.44 -19.21 -5.10
N ARG A 33 -9.48 -18.38 -5.18
CA ARG A 33 -10.20 -17.84 -4.01
C ARG A 33 -10.83 -18.94 -3.14
N ALA A 34 -11.28 -20.04 -3.75
CA ALA A 34 -11.90 -21.14 -3.01
C ALA A 34 -10.89 -21.93 -2.17
N SER A 35 -9.60 -21.81 -2.50
CA SER A 35 -8.51 -22.51 -1.80
C SER A 35 -7.91 -21.72 -0.64
N ILE A 36 -8.34 -20.47 -0.42
CA ILE A 36 -7.76 -19.62 0.63
C ILE A 36 -8.17 -20.14 2.00
N SER A 37 -7.19 -20.46 2.84
CA SER A 37 -7.39 -20.81 4.23
C SER A 37 -6.40 -20.08 5.13
N ALA A 38 -6.88 -19.54 6.25
CA ALA A 38 -6.01 -18.99 7.29
C ALA A 38 -5.40 -20.15 8.10
N VAL A 39 -4.08 -20.15 8.20
CA VAL A 39 -3.33 -21.21 8.90
C VAL A 39 -2.75 -20.76 10.22
N ASP A 40 -2.49 -19.46 10.38
CA ASP A 40 -1.97 -18.87 11.61
C ASP A 40 -2.18 -17.34 11.64
N HIS A 41 -1.83 -16.69 12.74
CA HIS A 41 -1.85 -15.25 12.89
C HIS A 41 -0.57 -14.72 13.55
N LEU A 42 0.05 -13.72 12.90
CA LEU A 42 1.29 -13.13 13.42
C LEU A 42 0.98 -11.94 14.36
N ASP A 43 0.88 -12.27 15.65
CA ASP A 43 0.68 -11.29 16.71
C ASP A 43 1.95 -10.46 17.00
N GLY A 44 1.76 -9.14 17.03
CA GLY A 44 2.84 -8.18 17.30
C GLY A 44 3.91 -8.11 16.21
N TRP A 45 4.84 -7.16 16.35
CA TRP A 45 5.89 -6.92 15.35
C TRP A 45 6.93 -8.04 15.30
N LYS A 46 7.30 -8.58 16.46
CA LYS A 46 8.37 -9.58 16.58
C LYS A 46 8.10 -10.85 15.76
N ALA A 47 6.88 -11.37 15.77
CA ALA A 47 6.49 -12.55 15.01
C ALA A 47 6.50 -12.33 13.49
N ARG A 48 6.40 -11.06 13.04
CA ARG A 48 6.33 -10.68 11.62
C ARG A 48 7.71 -10.49 10.99
N HIS A 49 8.71 -10.11 11.78
CA HIS A 49 10.07 -9.84 11.30
C HIS A 49 10.68 -10.93 10.43
N PRO A 50 10.57 -12.24 10.77
CA PRO A 50 11.14 -13.30 9.94
C PRO A 50 10.61 -13.32 8.51
N TYR A 51 9.37 -12.84 8.29
CA TYR A 51 8.73 -12.81 6.97
C TYR A 51 9.01 -11.50 6.21
N VAL A 52 9.15 -10.38 6.92
CA VAL A 52 9.28 -9.04 6.31
C VAL A 52 10.74 -8.64 6.12
N SER A 53 11.60 -8.86 7.12
CA SER A 53 12.98 -8.38 7.13
C SER A 53 13.82 -8.90 5.95
N PRO A 54 13.76 -10.19 5.54
CA PRO A 54 14.54 -10.69 4.41
C PRO A 54 14.22 -10.03 3.06
N LEU A 55 13.02 -9.46 2.93
CA LEU A 55 12.59 -8.79 1.70
C LEU A 55 13.18 -7.38 1.58
N SER A 56 13.51 -6.74 2.72
CA SER A 56 14.01 -5.37 2.78
C SER A 56 15.43 -5.17 2.23
N SER A 57 16.21 -6.24 2.10
CA SER A 57 17.60 -6.19 1.59
C SER A 57 17.71 -6.50 0.10
N GLN A 58 16.60 -6.85 -0.57
CA GLN A 58 16.63 -7.25 -1.98
C GLN A 58 16.70 -6.05 -2.93
N TRP A 59 16.08 -4.94 -2.54
CA TRP A 59 15.90 -3.78 -3.41
C TRP A 59 15.98 -2.46 -2.65
N THR A 60 16.61 -1.47 -3.29
CA THR A 60 16.42 -0.06 -2.96
C THR A 60 15.46 0.56 -3.99
N MET A 61 14.79 1.66 -3.63
CA MET A 61 13.91 2.34 -4.60
C MET A 61 14.71 2.83 -5.83
N CYS A 62 15.93 3.34 -5.63
CA CYS A 62 16.84 3.68 -6.73
C CYS A 62 17.20 2.47 -7.59
N GLY A 63 17.45 1.30 -6.98
CA GLY A 63 17.76 0.06 -7.68
C GLY A 63 16.61 -0.41 -8.57
N ILE A 64 15.37 -0.38 -8.07
CA ILE A 64 14.17 -0.74 -8.84
C ILE A 64 14.02 0.19 -10.05
N LEU A 65 14.07 1.51 -9.83
CA LEU A 65 13.91 2.49 -10.91
C LEU A 65 15.03 2.39 -11.96
N ARG A 66 16.25 2.04 -11.54
CA ARG A 66 17.38 1.83 -12.44
C ARG A 66 17.17 0.58 -13.29
N ALA A 67 16.84 -0.56 -12.68
CA ALA A 67 16.57 -1.80 -13.39
C ALA A 67 15.44 -1.63 -14.43
N GLN A 68 14.36 -0.93 -14.06
CA GLN A 68 13.28 -0.61 -14.99
C GLN A 68 13.77 0.20 -16.19
N ARG A 69 14.52 1.28 -15.97
CA ARG A 69 15.03 2.16 -17.05
C ARG A 69 15.98 1.41 -17.99
N GLU A 70 16.73 0.46 -17.46
CA GLU A 70 17.64 -0.40 -18.20
C GLU A 70 16.93 -1.59 -18.88
N GLY A 71 15.62 -1.74 -18.70
CA GLY A 71 14.85 -2.87 -19.26
C GLY A 71 15.16 -4.22 -18.60
N ARG A 72 15.78 -4.23 -17.42
CA ARG A 72 16.06 -5.45 -16.65
C ARG A 72 14.86 -5.85 -15.81
N PRO A 73 14.71 -7.13 -15.41
CA PRO A 73 13.66 -7.54 -14.48
C PRO A 73 13.70 -6.74 -13.17
N TYR A 74 12.53 -6.29 -12.70
CA TYR A 74 12.36 -5.54 -11.46
C TYR A 74 10.99 -5.85 -10.84
N PRO A 75 10.84 -5.75 -9.51
CA PRO A 75 9.57 -6.03 -8.86
C PRO A 75 8.62 -4.84 -8.98
N SER A 76 7.34 -5.15 -9.18
CA SER A 76 6.25 -4.18 -9.08
C SER A 76 5.75 -3.94 -7.65
N LEU A 77 6.12 -4.82 -6.71
CA LEU A 77 5.88 -4.71 -5.28
C LEU A 77 7.16 -5.08 -4.53
N ALA A 78 7.62 -4.22 -3.63
CA ALA A 78 8.85 -4.45 -2.87
C ALA A 78 8.77 -3.85 -1.47
N ILE A 79 9.69 -4.27 -0.60
CA ILE A 79 9.97 -3.58 0.66
C ILE A 79 11.28 -2.84 0.50
N VAL A 80 11.26 -1.53 0.76
CA VAL A 80 12.44 -0.66 0.72
C VAL A 80 12.70 -0.10 2.11
N ARG A 81 13.96 -0.14 2.53
CA ARG A 81 14.41 0.57 3.72
C ARG A 81 14.80 2.01 3.36
N PRO A 82 14.15 3.04 3.93
CA PRO A 82 14.68 4.39 3.90
C PRO A 82 15.89 4.51 4.83
N ARG A 83 16.98 5.10 4.34
CA ARG A 83 18.09 5.57 5.19
C ARG A 83 17.64 6.73 6.07
N THR A 84 16.79 7.60 5.53
CA THR A 84 16.25 8.77 6.24
C THR A 84 14.90 9.13 5.66
N VAL A 85 13.89 9.28 6.50
CA VAL A 85 12.59 9.87 6.11
C VAL A 85 12.61 11.33 6.54
N ALA A 86 12.58 12.24 5.57
CA ALA A 86 12.75 13.67 5.82
C ALA A 86 11.42 14.34 6.20
N ASP A 87 10.32 13.95 5.57
CA ASP A 87 9.01 14.58 5.80
C ASP A 87 7.86 13.67 5.35
N LEU A 88 6.68 13.89 5.94
CA LEU A 88 5.39 13.42 5.47
C LEU A 88 4.47 14.62 5.28
N ARG A 89 4.37 15.10 4.04
CA ARG A 89 3.46 16.20 3.71
C ARG A 89 2.04 15.66 3.62
N ILE A 90 1.13 16.26 4.38
CA ILE A 90 -0.31 15.96 4.34
C ILE A 90 -1.05 17.20 3.83
N THR A 91 -1.94 17.02 2.87
CA THR A 91 -2.73 18.11 2.27
C THR A 91 -4.16 17.65 2.03
N ARG A 92 -5.11 18.59 1.94
CA ARG A 92 -6.47 18.24 1.48
C ARG A 92 -6.42 17.56 0.12
N HIS A 93 -7.17 16.47 0.00
CA HIS A 93 -7.37 15.81 -1.29
C HIS A 93 -8.27 16.71 -2.16
N PRO A 94 -7.97 16.89 -3.45
CA PRO A 94 -8.76 17.74 -4.35
C PRO A 94 -10.16 17.18 -4.71
N GLY A 95 -10.62 16.15 -4.00
CA GLY A 95 -11.73 15.29 -4.45
C GLY A 95 -11.38 14.45 -5.69
N TRP A 96 -12.32 13.60 -6.12
CA TRP A 96 -12.14 12.81 -7.33
C TRP A 96 -12.35 13.64 -8.59
N THR A 97 -11.57 13.36 -9.63
CA THR A 97 -11.85 13.90 -10.97
C THR A 97 -13.14 13.28 -11.53
N PRO A 98 -13.81 13.92 -12.51
CA PRO A 98 -14.97 13.36 -13.17
C PRO A 98 -14.73 11.96 -13.75
N GLU A 99 -13.55 11.71 -14.33
CA GLU A 99 -13.18 10.39 -14.89
C GLU A 99 -12.99 9.34 -13.80
N GLN A 100 -12.41 9.71 -12.66
CA GLN A 100 -12.26 8.83 -11.51
C GLN A 100 -13.64 8.47 -10.93
N ALA A 101 -14.48 9.48 -10.70
CA ALA A 101 -15.85 9.30 -10.23
C ALA A 101 -16.66 8.43 -11.20
N GLN A 102 -16.50 8.62 -12.51
CA GLN A 102 -17.17 7.80 -13.53
C GLN A 102 -16.69 6.34 -13.50
N LYS A 103 -15.38 6.10 -13.37
CA LYS A 103 -14.85 4.73 -13.21
C LYS A 103 -15.38 4.06 -11.95
N LEU A 104 -15.50 4.79 -10.85
CA LEU A 104 -16.07 4.29 -9.61
C LEU A 104 -17.55 3.92 -9.79
N LYS A 105 -18.34 4.77 -10.45
CA LYS A 105 -19.74 4.47 -10.80
C LYS A 105 -19.87 3.24 -11.70
N VAL A 106 -19.01 3.08 -12.71
CA VAL A 106 -19.04 1.92 -13.62
C VAL A 106 -18.65 0.62 -12.90
N ASN A 107 -17.68 0.66 -12.00
CA ASN A 107 -17.28 -0.52 -11.22
C ASN A 107 -18.29 -0.88 -10.11
N LEU A 108 -18.97 0.11 -9.51
CA LEU A 108 -20.02 -0.10 -8.51
C LEU A 108 -21.38 -0.43 -9.14
N GLY A 109 -21.60 0.02 -10.38
CA GLY A 109 -22.83 -0.16 -11.16
C GLY A 109 -22.80 -1.35 -12.10
N GLN A 110 -21.86 -2.28 -11.96
CA GLN A 110 -22.10 -3.65 -12.42
C GLN A 110 -23.12 -4.29 -11.49
N GLU A 111 -24.39 -3.91 -11.73
CA GLU A 111 -25.55 -4.67 -11.30
C GLU A 111 -25.41 -6.10 -11.83
N ASP A 112 -25.43 -7.04 -10.90
CA ASP A 112 -25.56 -8.45 -11.18
C ASP A 112 -26.89 -8.62 -11.94
N LEU A 113 -26.85 -9.25 -13.12
CA LEU A 113 -28.04 -9.61 -13.89
C LEU A 113 -28.96 -10.62 -13.12
N PHE A 114 -28.66 -10.94 -11.85
CA PHE A 114 -29.28 -12.00 -11.06
C PHE A 114 -29.39 -11.74 -9.53
N GLY A 115 -29.60 -10.51 -9.03
CA GLY A 115 -29.99 -10.34 -7.63
C GLY A 115 -29.83 -8.95 -7.01
N GLU A 116 -30.38 -8.76 -5.80
CA GLU A 116 -30.22 -7.53 -5.00
C GLU A 116 -28.74 -7.24 -4.79
N ALA A 117 -28.27 -6.16 -5.43
CA ALA A 117 -26.90 -5.71 -5.30
C ALA A 117 -26.56 -5.50 -3.80
N PRO A 118 -25.41 -6.01 -3.31
CA PRO A 118 -24.97 -5.66 -1.97
C PRO A 118 -24.91 -4.14 -1.87
N LYS A 119 -25.40 -3.56 -0.76
CA LYS A 119 -25.27 -2.12 -0.45
C LYS A 119 -23.80 -1.77 -0.29
N VAL A 120 -23.05 -1.68 -1.39
CA VAL A 120 -21.69 -1.20 -1.39
C VAL A 120 -21.80 0.29 -1.11
N GLN A 121 -21.40 0.72 0.09
CA GLN A 121 -21.25 2.15 0.38
C GLN A 121 -20.41 2.74 -0.74
N LEU A 122 -20.94 3.78 -1.39
CA LEU A 122 -20.20 4.51 -2.41
C LEU A 122 -18.84 4.85 -1.78
N LEU A 123 -17.76 4.46 -2.46
CA LEU A 123 -16.44 4.87 -2.03
C LEU A 123 -16.46 6.41 -1.93
N GLU A 124 -15.91 6.95 -0.86
CA GLU A 124 -15.71 8.39 -0.70
C GLU A 124 -14.25 8.71 -0.98
N ALA A 125 -13.99 9.86 -1.61
CA ALA A 125 -12.65 10.37 -1.71
C ALA A 125 -12.05 10.54 -0.31
N PRO A 126 -10.79 10.15 -0.07
CA PRO A 126 -10.15 10.44 1.20
C PRO A 126 -10.12 11.96 1.42
N ARG A 127 -10.19 12.39 2.69
CA ARG A 127 -10.16 13.81 3.06
C ARG A 127 -8.79 14.44 2.76
N PHE A 128 -7.73 13.64 2.92
CA PHE A 128 -6.35 14.08 2.77
C PHE A 128 -5.52 13.12 1.90
N ASP A 129 -4.57 13.70 1.19
CA ASP A 129 -3.44 13.03 0.56
C ASP A 129 -2.21 13.14 1.45
N ALA A 130 -1.34 12.13 1.39
CA ALA A 130 -0.06 12.15 2.08
C ALA A 130 1.09 11.75 1.15
N LYS A 131 2.24 12.40 1.31
CA LYS A 131 3.41 12.19 0.46
C LYS A 131 4.70 12.20 1.28
N TYR A 132 5.45 11.12 1.19
CA TYR A 132 6.76 11.01 1.84
C TYR A 132 7.86 11.66 1.01
N SER A 133 8.76 12.36 1.69
CA SER A 133 10.09 12.72 1.18
C SER A 133 11.14 11.92 1.95
N TYR A 134 11.98 11.14 1.25
CA TYR A 134 12.95 10.27 1.92
C TYR A 134 14.15 9.91 1.02
N TYR A 135 15.20 9.36 1.62
CA TYR A 135 16.36 8.79 0.94
C TYR A 135 16.40 7.28 1.17
N CYS A 136 16.52 6.46 0.12
CA CYS A 136 16.73 5.02 0.28
C CYS A 136 18.21 4.71 0.58
N GLU A 137 18.51 3.44 0.87
CA GLU A 137 19.87 2.99 1.19
C GLU A 137 20.86 3.00 0.02
N ASP A 138 20.42 3.33 -1.20
CA ASP A 138 21.35 3.50 -2.33
C ASP A 138 22.34 4.64 -2.04
N PRO A 139 23.66 4.43 -2.19
CA PRO A 139 24.67 5.45 -1.96
C PRO A 139 24.50 6.69 -2.86
N THR A 140 23.92 6.52 -4.04
CA THR A 140 23.71 7.58 -5.03
C THR A 140 22.32 8.22 -4.95
N CYS A 141 21.54 7.87 -3.91
CA CYS A 141 20.16 8.34 -3.76
C CYS A 141 20.11 9.87 -3.61
N LYS A 142 19.40 10.53 -4.55
CA LYS A 142 19.13 11.98 -4.54
C LYS A 142 17.80 12.34 -3.84
N GLY A 143 17.13 11.36 -3.25
CA GLY A 143 15.83 11.51 -2.62
C GLY A 143 14.67 10.99 -3.49
N HIS A 144 13.57 10.68 -2.82
CA HIS A 144 12.32 10.18 -3.39
C HIS A 144 11.16 11.00 -2.83
N ASN A 145 10.15 11.20 -3.65
CA ASN A 145 8.94 11.92 -3.28
C ASN A 145 7.71 11.12 -3.76
N GLN A 146 7.10 10.35 -2.86
CA GLN A 146 6.12 9.31 -3.22
C GLN A 146 4.83 9.43 -2.42
N GLY A 147 3.71 9.30 -3.13
CA GLY A 147 2.38 9.29 -2.52
C GLY A 147 2.19 8.07 -1.62
N MET A 148 1.36 8.23 -0.58
CA MET A 148 0.97 7.17 0.32
C MET A 148 -0.44 6.70 -0.04
N LEU A 149 -0.57 5.46 -0.50
CA LEU A 149 -1.83 4.80 -0.84
C LEU A 149 -2.17 3.70 0.18
N ASP A 150 -1.93 3.99 1.45
CA ASP A 150 -2.16 3.06 2.55
C ASP A 150 -3.63 3.12 3.01
N TRP A 151 -4.28 1.96 3.10
CA TRP A 151 -5.65 1.85 3.60
C TRP A 151 -5.77 2.26 5.07
N GLU A 152 -4.73 2.06 5.89
CA GLU A 152 -4.74 2.49 7.28
C GLU A 152 -4.71 4.01 7.42
N LEU A 153 -4.10 4.72 6.46
CA LEU A 153 -4.15 6.18 6.39
C LEU A 153 -5.61 6.61 6.21
N VAL A 154 -6.28 6.10 5.18
CA VAL A 154 -7.69 6.42 4.89
C VAL A 154 -8.60 6.03 6.05
N ALA A 155 -8.38 4.87 6.66
CA ALA A 155 -9.16 4.42 7.82
C ALA A 155 -9.00 5.36 9.03
N LEU A 156 -7.77 5.84 9.31
CA LEU A 156 -7.54 6.79 10.39
C LEU A 156 -8.19 8.14 10.09
N GLN A 157 -8.06 8.65 8.86
CA GLN A 157 -8.74 9.89 8.44
C GLN A 157 -10.25 9.84 8.69
N ARG A 158 -10.90 8.71 8.37
CA ARG A 158 -12.34 8.50 8.61
C ARG A 158 -12.72 8.50 10.09
N ARG A 159 -11.84 8.00 10.96
CA ARG A 159 -12.04 8.06 12.42
C ARG A 159 -11.88 9.48 12.98
N LEU A 160 -11.14 10.33 12.28
CA LEU A 160 -10.89 11.73 12.63
C LEU A 160 -11.89 12.69 11.94
N LYS A 161 -13.02 12.19 11.42
CA LYS A 161 -14.01 13.00 10.70
C LYS A 161 -14.60 14.16 11.54
N ASP A 162 -14.66 13.99 12.86
CA ASP A 162 -15.23 14.97 13.80
C ASP A 162 -14.16 15.96 14.32
N ARG A 163 -12.93 15.88 13.81
CA ARG A 163 -11.83 16.82 14.10
C ARG A 163 -11.71 17.84 12.99
N ASP A 164 -11.23 19.03 13.31
CA ASP A 164 -10.84 19.98 12.27
C ASP A 164 -9.63 19.45 11.47
N ASP A 165 -9.30 20.14 10.37
CA ASP A 165 -8.26 19.65 9.49
C ASP A 165 -6.88 19.65 10.12
N ASP A 166 -6.53 20.69 10.88
CA ASP A 166 -5.20 20.84 11.44
C ASP A 166 -4.96 19.79 12.52
N GLU A 167 -5.95 19.56 13.38
CA GLU A 167 -5.96 18.46 14.35
C GLU A 167 -5.83 17.10 13.66
N ALA A 168 -6.62 16.86 12.61
CA ALA A 168 -6.61 15.59 11.90
C ALA A 168 -5.27 15.35 11.19
N MET A 169 -4.73 16.36 10.50
CA MET A 169 -3.43 16.30 9.82
C MET A 169 -2.30 16.06 10.81
N ASN A 170 -2.31 16.72 11.97
CA ASN A 170 -1.32 16.51 13.02
C ASN A 170 -1.36 15.08 13.58
N GLU A 171 -2.54 14.51 13.82
CA GLU A 171 -2.67 13.12 14.28
C GLU A 171 -2.19 12.10 13.23
N LEU A 172 -2.48 12.35 11.95
CA LEU A 172 -1.97 11.52 10.85
C LEU A 172 -0.44 11.62 10.77
N HIS A 173 0.11 12.83 10.85
CA HIS A 173 1.55 13.08 10.83
C HIS A 173 2.24 12.38 12.00
N LYS A 174 1.75 12.57 13.22
CA LYS A 174 2.24 11.91 14.42
C LYS A 174 2.24 10.39 14.27
N ARG A 175 1.13 9.82 13.77
CA ARG A 175 1.01 8.37 13.58
C ARG A 175 1.99 7.84 12.55
N PHE A 176 2.02 8.41 11.35
CA PHE A 176 2.70 7.82 10.20
C PHE A 176 4.14 8.31 10.00
N PHE A 177 4.48 9.49 10.49
CA PHE A 177 5.84 10.02 10.47
C PHE A 177 6.52 9.85 11.83
N GLU A 178 6.12 10.61 12.84
CA GLU A 178 6.84 10.71 14.12
C GLU A 178 6.90 9.38 14.88
N GLN A 179 5.90 8.52 14.74
CA GLN A 179 5.92 7.22 15.40
C GLN A 179 6.45 6.10 14.51
N MET A 180 6.05 6.05 13.23
CA MET A 180 6.38 4.92 12.36
C MET A 180 7.73 5.07 11.65
N CYS A 181 8.21 6.30 11.43
CA CYS A 181 9.42 6.59 10.66
C CYS A 181 10.65 6.92 11.52
N LEU A 182 10.58 6.73 12.86
CA LEU A 182 11.75 6.87 13.72
C LEU A 182 12.85 5.90 13.29
N SER A 183 14.07 6.40 13.08
CA SER A 183 15.21 5.57 12.69
C SER A 183 15.47 4.42 13.67
N SER A 184 15.26 4.63 14.97
CA SER A 184 15.38 3.61 16.02
C SER A 184 14.37 2.46 15.90
N ARG A 185 13.28 2.64 15.12
CA ARG A 185 12.24 1.65 14.85
C ARG A 185 12.45 0.88 13.53
N GLY A 186 13.55 1.16 12.83
CA GLY A 186 13.90 0.51 11.56
C GLY A 186 12.74 0.57 10.56
N PRO A 187 12.34 1.76 10.09
CA PRO A 187 11.19 1.89 9.21
C PRO A 187 11.42 1.12 7.90
N LEU A 188 10.36 0.50 7.41
CA LEU A 188 10.31 -0.19 6.12
C LEU A 188 9.08 0.29 5.36
N PHE A 189 9.25 0.58 4.07
CA PHE A 189 8.17 0.98 3.17
C PHE A 189 7.81 -0.17 2.24
N PHE A 190 6.56 -0.62 2.30
CA PHE A 190 5.99 -1.41 1.22
C PHE A 190 5.71 -0.45 0.06
N VAL A 191 6.33 -0.66 -1.08
CA VAL A 191 6.17 0.18 -2.27
C VAL A 191 5.63 -0.64 -3.42
N GLY A 192 4.76 -0.05 -4.22
CA GLY A 192 4.29 -0.69 -5.45
C GLY A 192 3.89 0.29 -6.52
N ASN A 193 3.79 -0.20 -7.75
CA ASN A 193 3.38 0.56 -8.92
C ASN A 193 2.10 -0.03 -9.56
N GLN A 194 1.62 0.62 -10.60
CA GLN A 194 0.56 0.10 -11.47
C GLN A 194 1.13 -0.21 -12.84
N LEU A 195 0.58 -1.22 -13.52
CA LEU A 195 1.04 -1.63 -14.86
C LEU A 195 1.07 -0.47 -15.87
N LYS A 196 0.10 0.45 -15.80
CA LYS A 196 0.03 1.62 -16.69
C LYS A 196 1.07 2.71 -16.36
N HIS A 197 1.63 2.70 -15.16
CA HIS A 197 2.60 3.68 -14.68
C HIS A 197 3.77 2.98 -13.96
N PRO A 198 4.59 2.20 -14.70
CA PRO A 198 5.61 1.33 -14.10
C PRO A 198 6.71 2.09 -13.34
N LEU A 199 6.90 3.37 -13.64
CA LEU A 199 7.85 4.25 -12.94
C LEU A 199 7.23 4.95 -11.71
N ALA A 200 5.91 4.96 -11.58
CA ALA A 200 5.21 5.66 -10.52
C ALA A 200 4.95 4.71 -9.34
N PHE A 201 5.94 4.59 -8.46
CA PHE A 201 5.79 3.85 -7.21
C PHE A 201 5.17 4.73 -6.13
N SER A 202 4.26 4.14 -5.36
CA SER A 202 3.66 4.72 -4.16
C SER A 202 4.00 3.88 -2.94
N VAL A 203 4.05 4.51 -1.76
CA VAL A 203 4.14 3.81 -0.48
C VAL A 203 2.75 3.25 -0.18
N LEU A 204 2.63 1.93 -0.10
CA LEU A 204 1.40 1.20 0.17
C LEU A 204 1.21 0.88 1.65
N GLY A 205 2.30 0.97 2.42
CA GLY A 205 2.26 0.82 3.88
C GLY A 205 3.61 1.04 4.54
N VAL A 206 3.57 1.31 5.84
CA VAL A 206 4.77 1.51 6.66
C VAL A 206 4.85 0.44 7.75
N TYR A 207 6.05 -0.06 7.99
CA TYR A 207 6.36 -1.13 8.93
C TYR A 207 7.55 -0.74 9.81
N ARG A 208 7.63 -1.31 11.02
CA ARG A 208 8.75 -1.12 11.96
C ARG A 208 9.46 -2.45 12.15
N SER A 209 10.76 -2.47 11.89
CA SER A 209 11.58 -3.69 11.97
C SER A 209 12.33 -3.89 13.29
N SER A 210 12.16 -2.99 14.26
CA SER A 210 12.64 -3.11 15.65
C SER A 210 11.55 -2.86 16.69
#